data_AF-A0A1V2UFQ1-F1
#
_entry.id   AF-A0A1V2UFQ1-F1
#
_cell.length_a   1.000
_cell.length_b   1.000
_cell.length_c   1.000
_cell.angle_alpha   90.00
_cell.angle_beta   90.00
_cell.angle_gamma   90.00
#
_symmetry.space_group_name_H-M   'P 1'
#
loop_
_entity.id
_entity.type
_entity.pdbx_description
1 polymer ?
#
loop_
_entity_poly.entity_id
_entity_poly.type
_entity_poly.pdbx_seq_one_letter_code
_entity_poly.pdbx_strand_id
1 'polypeptide(L)' 'MTMLEYETRIIAYRLKRLDEQELIHYQAWANRQVKATKKRGKYEVPLFDTFEKFFNKEKLENKILGKDEKTPRFVNS' A
#
# COMPACT_ATOMS: atom_id res chain seq x y z
N MET A 1 -15.50 3.05 -27.78
CA MET A 1 -14.52 2.96 -26.67
C MET A 1 -13.15 2.83 -27.31
N THR A 2 -12.30 3.83 -27.15
CA THR A 2 -10.93 3.79 -27.66
C THR A 2 -10.02 3.02 -26.70
N MET A 3 -8.87 2.53 -27.19
CA MET A 3 -7.89 1.84 -26.36
C MET A 3 -7.42 2.71 -25.18
N LEU A 4 -7.21 4.00 -25.42
CA LEU A 4 -6.85 4.98 -24.39
C LEU A 4 -7.94 5.16 -23.31
N GLU A 5 -9.21 5.25 -23.72
CA GLU A 5 -10.34 5.33 -22.78
C GLU A 5 -10.43 4.08 -21.91
N TYR A 6 -10.20 2.91 -22.48
CA TYR A 6 -10.21 1.63 -21.76
C TYR A 6 -9.07 1.54 -20.73
N GLU A 7 -7.85 1.88 -21.13
CA GLU A 7 -6.68 1.90 -20.23
C GLU A 7 -6.89 2.88 -19.07
N THR A 8 -7.38 4.08 -19.36
CA THR A 8 -7.67 5.09 -18.34
C THR A 8 -8.72 4.58 -17.34
N ARG A 9 -9.78 3.93 -17.83
CA ARG A 9 -10.82 3.31 -16.97
C ARG A 9 -10.26 2.19 -16.09
N ILE A 10 -9.36 1.35 -16.61
CA ILE A 10 -8.69 0.32 -15.82
C ILE A 10 -7.83 0.92 -14.73
N ILE A 11 -7.04 1.96 -15.03
CA ILE A 11 -6.20 2.63 -14.05
C ILE A 11 -7.07 3.23 -12.94
N ALA A 12 -8.12 3.96 -13.30
CA ALA A 12 -9.08 4.52 -12.34
C ALA A 12 -9.72 3.43 -11.47
N TYR A 13 -10.09 2.29 -12.05
CA TYR A 13 -10.63 1.15 -11.32
C TYR A 13 -9.61 0.55 -10.33
N ARG A 14 -8.35 0.41 -10.73
CA ARG A 14 -7.28 -0.09 -9.86
C ARG A 14 -7.01 0.85 -8.68
N LEU A 15 -7.02 2.17 -8.91
CA LEU A 15 -6.88 3.17 -7.86
C LEU A 15 -8.06 3.11 -6.88
N LYS A 16 -9.30 3.04 -7.37
CA LYS A 16 -10.47 2.88 -6.50
C LYS A 16 -10.39 1.63 -5.64
N ARG A 17 -9.94 0.50 -6.19
CA ARG A 17 -9.74 -0.73 -5.43
C ARG A 17 -8.64 -0.60 -4.37
N LEU A 18 -7.61 0.19 -4.64
CA LEU A 18 -6.56 0.47 -3.66
C LEU A 18 -7.12 1.26 -2.47
N ASP A 19 -7.99 2.23 -2.70
CA ASP A 19 -8.69 2.96 -1.64
C ASP A 19 -9.58 2.03 -0.79
N GLU A 20 -10.29 1.11 -1.42
CA GLU A 20 -11.10 0.10 -0.71
C GLU A 20 -10.22 -0.81 0.16
N GLN A 21 -9.06 -1.23 -0.36
CA GLN A 21 -8.08 -2.01 0.40
C GLN A 21 -7.53 -1.23 1.59
N GLU A 22 -7.19 0.04 1.41
CA GLU A 22 -6.72 0.93 2.47
C GLU A 22 -7.70 0.98 3.64
N LEU A 23 -9.01 1.15 3.35
CA LEU A 23 -10.06 1.16 4.38
C LEU A 23 -10.13 -0.16 5.16
N ILE A 24 -10.06 -1.30 4.47
CA ILE A 24 -10.06 -2.63 5.10
C ILE A 24 -8.81 -2.79 5.98
N HIS A 25 -7.65 -2.35 5.50
CA HIS A 25 -6.41 -2.40 6.25
C HIS A 25 -6.45 -1.48 7.48
N TYR A 26 -7.05 -0.30 7.39
CA TYR A 26 -7.29 0.58 8.55
C TYR A 26 -8.19 -0.07 9.58
N GLN A 27 -9.27 -0.72 9.16
CA GLN A 27 -10.15 -1.44 10.07
C GLN A 27 -9.42 -2.61 10.75
N ALA A 28 -8.64 -3.40 9.99
CA ALA A 28 -7.82 -4.47 10.53
C ALA A 28 -6.76 -3.95 11.51
N TRP A 29 -6.15 -2.80 11.20
CA TRP A 29 -5.20 -2.13 12.07
C TRP A 29 -5.83 -1.66 13.38
N ALA A 30 -6.99 -1.01 13.33
CA ALA A 30 -7.76 -0.61 14.50
C ALA A 30 -8.10 -1.83 15.38
N ASN A 31 -8.56 -2.92 14.75
CA ASN A 31 -8.83 -4.19 15.44
C ASN A 31 -7.57 -4.84 16.03
N ARG A 32 -6.39 -4.66 15.39
CA ARG A 32 -5.10 -5.21 15.83
C ARG A 32 -4.46 -4.43 16.96
N GLN A 33 -4.58 -3.09 16.98
CA GLN A 33 -4.08 -2.25 18.07
C GLN A 33 -4.68 -2.66 19.42
N VAL A 34 -5.91 -3.17 19.43
CA VAL A 34 -6.57 -3.73 20.62
C VAL A 34 -5.90 -5.02 21.15
N LYS A 35 -5.14 -5.76 20.31
CA LYS A 35 -4.69 -7.13 20.63
C LYS A 35 -3.17 -7.35 20.62
N ALA A 36 -2.39 -6.49 19.97
CA ALA A 36 -0.99 -6.77 19.69
C ALA A 36 -0.04 -5.95 20.56
N THR A 37 0.09 -6.29 21.84
CA THR A 37 1.20 -5.82 22.68
C THR A 37 2.37 -6.80 22.64
N LYS A 38 3.59 -6.28 22.53
CA LYS A 38 4.84 -7.02 22.69
C LYS A 38 5.49 -6.57 24.00
N LYS A 39 5.94 -7.54 24.82
CA LYS A 39 6.75 -7.21 25.99
C LYS A 39 8.14 -6.75 25.56
N ARG A 40 8.51 -5.53 25.95
CA ARG A 40 9.87 -5.00 25.87
C ARG A 40 10.36 -4.77 27.29
N GLY A 41 11.01 -5.78 27.86
CA GLY A 41 11.45 -5.75 29.26
C GLY A 41 10.26 -5.74 30.23
N LYS A 42 10.14 -4.69 31.04
CA LYS A 42 9.06 -4.52 32.04
C LYS A 42 7.78 -3.84 31.48
N TYR A 43 7.82 -3.36 30.23
CA TYR A 43 6.74 -2.61 29.60
C TYR A 43 6.13 -3.36 28.42
N GLU A 44 4.83 -3.15 28.18
CA GLU A 44 4.12 -3.62 26.99
C GLU A 44 4.03 -2.49 25.97
N VAL A 45 4.51 -2.74 24.75
CA VAL A 45 4.54 -1.78 23.63
C VAL A 45 3.78 -2.38 22.45
N PRO A 46 2.99 -1.59 21.68
CA PRO A 46 2.35 -2.09 20.47
C PRO A 46 3.36 -2.69 19.48
N LEU A 47 3.02 -3.82 18.83
CA LEU A 47 3.93 -4.55 17.92
C LEU A 47 4.30 -3.77 16.65
N PHE A 48 3.46 -2.82 16.25
CA PHE A 48 3.72 -1.92 15.14
C PHE A 48 3.42 -0.49 15.55
N ASP A 49 4.40 0.40 15.36
CA ASP A 49 4.32 1.78 15.83
C ASP A 49 3.48 2.68 14.91
N THR A 50 3.39 2.35 13.62
CA THR A 50 2.69 3.17 12.62
C THR A 50 1.95 2.31 11.59
N PHE A 51 0.81 2.82 11.10
CA PHE A 51 0.00 2.18 10.06
C PHE A 51 0.76 2.01 8.74
N GLU A 52 1.64 2.97 8.42
CA GLU A 52 2.43 2.96 7.18
C GLU A 52 3.38 1.76 7.06
N LYS A 53 3.86 1.22 8.19
CA LYS A 53 4.64 -0.04 8.22
C LYS A 53 3.76 -1.27 7.92
N PHE A 54 2.45 -1.18 8.19
CA PHE A 54 1.48 -2.26 7.95
C PHE A 54 0.92 -2.21 6.53
N PHE A 55 0.62 -1.01 6.02
CA PHE A 55 0.11 -0.78 4.68
C PHE A 55 0.69 0.50 4.10
N ASN A 56 1.47 0.37 3.03
CA ASN A 56 2.07 1.50 2.33
C ASN A 56 1.33 1.73 1.00
N LYS A 57 0.37 2.66 1.02
CA LYS A 57 -0.45 3.04 -0.13
C LYS A 57 0.40 3.62 -1.27
N GLU A 58 1.32 4.52 -0.93
CA GLU A 58 2.13 5.25 -1.91
C GLU A 58 2.93 4.32 -2.83
N LYS A 59 3.52 3.26 -2.26
CA LYS A 59 4.23 2.24 -3.02
C LYS A 59 3.30 1.47 -3.98
N LEU A 60 2.08 1.19 -3.56
CA LEU A 60 1.10 0.48 -4.40
C LEU A 60 0.55 1.38 -5.50
N GLU A 61 0.32 2.66 -5.21
CA GLU A 61 -0.09 3.66 -6.19
C GLU A 61 1.00 3.86 -7.25
N ASN A 62 2.26 4.00 -6.84
CA ASN A 62 3.39 4.10 -7.76
C ASN A 62 3.54 2.87 -8.65
N LYS A 63 3.23 1.67 -8.14
CA LYS A 63 3.17 0.44 -8.94
C LYS A 63 2.03 0.45 -9.96
N ILE A 64 0.85 0.98 -9.59
CA ILE A 64 -0.31 1.08 -10.51
C ILE A 64 -0.02 2.10 -11.62
N LEU A 65 0.64 3.21 -11.28
CA LEU A 65 1.02 4.27 -12.21
C LEU A 65 2.31 3.98 -12.99
N GLY A 66 3.00 2.86 -12.70
CA GLY A 66 4.25 2.49 -13.38
C GLY A 66 5.44 3.41 -13.05
N LYS A 67 5.39 4.16 -11.96
CA LYS A 67 6.44 5.10 -11.53
C LYS A 67 7.61 4.42 -10.81
N ASP A 68 7.49 3.12 -10.52
CA ASP A 68 8.48 2.31 -9.78
C ASP A 68 9.55 1.66 -10.69
N GLU A 69 9.81 2.21 -11.88
CA GLU A 69 10.97 1.82 -12.70
C GLU A 69 12.28 2.31 -12.06
N LYS A 70 12.73 1.62 -11.01
CA LYS A 70 14.15 1.51 -10.69
C LYS A 70 14.71 0.29 -11.41
N THR A 71 14.85 0.37 -12.73
CA THR A 71 15.85 -0.40 -13.47
C THR A 71 16.52 0.52 -14.49
N PRO A 72 17.85 0.44 -14.63
CA PRO A 72 18.64 1.40 -15.38
C PRO A 72 18.21 1.39 -16.85
N ARG A 73 18.05 2.59 -17.41
CA ARG A 73 17.99 2.81 -18.86
C ARG A 73 19.22 2.17 -19.47
N PHE A 74 19.03 1.07 -20.21
CA PHE A 74 19.99 0.49 -21.14
C PHE A 74 21.43 0.39 -20.60
N VAL A 75 21.84 -0.78 -20.10
CA VAL A 75 23.27 -1.13 -20.17
C VAL A 75 23.56 -1.30 -21.67
N ASN A 76 24.10 -0.26 -22.29
CA ASN A 76 24.48 -0.27 -23.70
C ASN A 76 25.48 -1.41 -23.93
N SER A 77 25.15 -2.25 -24.93
CA SER A 77 26.04 -3.24 -25.53
C SER A 77 27.20 -2.58 -26.26
#